data_AF-A0A5Q4FF62-F1
#
_entry.id   AF-A0A5Q4FF62-F1
#
_cell.length_a   1.000
_cell.length_b   1.000
_cell.length_c   1.000
_cell.angle_alpha   90.00
_cell.angle_beta   90.00
_cell.angle_gamma   90.00
#
_symmetry.space_group_name_H-M   'P 1'
#
loop_
_entity.id
_entity.type
_entity.pdbx_description
1 polymer ?
#
loop_
_entity_poly.entity_id
_entity_poly.type
_entity_poly.pdbx_seq_one_letter_code
_entity_poly.pdbx_strand_id
1 'polypeptide(L)'
;MKKIINNTMALAATLVLSVFLITFCTQTVEDPKGEDALDKLDDALQEFKTVGLLHNEIMDEVLDDFRNHDGQFEDKEGYFDFLEESLVRNLSSKDLLQGMKVEDIRSHVSQELAQLRSFYGNKPRKALDTDTDNYFQFTVSLYDGLLNPQQMQILYQIEYIIHNASSTQEIISSLEMINYSTQVQSLSHDDRLVIYAATSVGIESAIYWEANFQYWVDALAHGDSGTEFFKTLDGAGFFDSVQWFSGRRMVRADVAGAVGGAVTGCMAGALVGGAGCLPGALAGGLIGAAGASAHDAASQILEHHF
;
A
#
# COMPACT_ATOMS: atom_id res chain seq x y z
N MET A 1 -17.37 7.38 35.70
CA MET A 1 -17.65 8.36 34.63
C MET A 1 -16.88 8.10 33.34
N LYS A 2 -15.56 7.85 33.34
CA LYS A 2 -14.80 7.51 32.10
C LYS A 2 -15.31 6.28 31.32
N LYS A 3 -15.86 5.27 32.00
CA LYS A 3 -16.38 4.04 31.35
C LYS A 3 -17.71 4.21 30.59
N ILE A 4 -18.46 5.28 30.85
CA ILE A 4 -19.75 5.55 30.21
C ILE A 4 -19.57 6.31 28.89
N ILE A 5 -18.49 7.10 28.77
CA ILE A 5 -18.14 7.88 27.58
C ILE A 5 -17.62 6.96 26.45
N ASN A 6 -16.86 5.91 26.78
CA ASN A 6 -16.34 4.98 25.77
C ASN A 6 -17.46 4.15 25.11
N ASN A 7 -18.51 3.79 25.85
CA ASN A 7 -19.61 3.01 25.30
C ASN A 7 -20.60 3.85 24.47
N THR A 8 -20.64 5.18 24.68
CA THR A 8 -21.52 6.07 23.91
C THR A 8 -20.90 6.49 22.58
N MET A 9 -19.57 6.60 22.48
CA MET A 9 -18.89 6.80 21.18
C MET A 9 -18.91 5.56 20.29
N ALA A 10 -18.76 4.36 20.88
CA ALA A 10 -18.87 3.12 20.11
C ALA A 10 -20.28 2.94 19.51
N LEU A 11 -21.35 3.25 20.26
CA LEU A 11 -22.73 3.13 19.79
C LEU A 11 -23.08 4.17 18.70
N ALA A 12 -22.50 5.36 18.75
CA ALA A 12 -22.71 6.40 17.73
C ALA A 12 -22.01 6.04 16.40
N ALA A 13 -20.82 5.44 16.45
CA ALA A 13 -20.12 4.95 15.27
C ALA A 13 -20.87 3.80 14.57
N THR A 14 -21.49 2.89 15.33
CA THR A 14 -22.29 1.79 14.74
C THR A 14 -23.61 2.26 14.13
N LEU A 15 -24.19 3.34 14.65
CA LEU A 15 -25.48 3.85 14.15
C LEU A 15 -25.33 4.69 12.86
N VAL A 16 -24.21 5.40 12.69
CA VAL A 16 -23.92 6.13 11.44
C VAL A 16 -23.57 5.16 10.31
N LEU A 17 -22.88 4.06 10.62
CA LEU A 17 -22.55 3.00 9.65
C LEU A 17 -23.79 2.27 9.13
N SER A 18 -24.83 2.09 9.97
CA SER A 18 -26.04 1.36 9.58
C SER A 18 -27.02 2.17 8.71
N VAL A 19 -27.00 3.51 8.79
CA VAL A 19 -27.87 4.37 7.97
C VAL A 19 -27.33 4.53 6.54
N PHE A 20 -26.02 4.43 6.32
CA PHE A 20 -25.44 4.48 4.97
C PHE A 20 -25.66 3.19 4.17
N LEU A 21 -25.72 2.03 4.83
CA LEU A 21 -25.92 0.73 4.16
C LEU A 21 -27.33 0.53 3.58
N ILE A 22 -28.34 1.27 4.04
CA ILE A 22 -29.74 1.05 3.60
C ILE A 22 -30.08 1.84 2.32
N THR A 23 -29.28 2.85 1.94
CA THR A 23 -29.60 3.72 0.79
C THR A 23 -28.91 3.29 -0.52
N PHE A 24 -28.03 2.29 -0.50
CA PHE A 24 -27.26 1.85 -1.68
C PHE A 24 -27.80 0.60 -2.40
N CYS A 25 -28.85 -0.03 -1.86
CA CYS A 25 -29.44 -1.20 -2.50
C CYS A 25 -30.60 -0.75 -3.41
N THR A 26 -30.30 -0.38 -4.66
CA THR A 26 -31.14 -0.62 -5.87
C THR A 26 -30.52 0.03 -7.11
N GLN A 27 -29.41 -0.53 -7.60
CA GLN A 27 -29.16 -0.55 -9.03
C GLN A 27 -29.00 -2.01 -9.44
N THR A 28 -29.99 -2.51 -10.19
CA THR A 28 -29.89 -3.78 -10.88
C THR A 28 -28.86 -3.62 -12.00
N VAL A 29 -27.66 -4.14 -11.78
CA VAL A 29 -26.62 -4.22 -12.80
C VAL A 29 -27.11 -5.21 -13.86
N GLU A 30 -27.36 -4.72 -15.07
CA GLU A 30 -27.58 -5.57 -16.24
C GLU A 30 -26.27 -6.29 -16.56
N ASP A 31 -26.32 -7.61 -16.67
CA ASP A 31 -25.19 -8.50 -16.95
C ASP A 31 -24.67 -8.24 -18.38
N PRO A 32 -23.47 -7.65 -18.57
CA PRO A 32 -22.97 -7.31 -19.89
C PRO A 32 -22.58 -8.59 -20.64
N LYS A 33 -23.12 -8.74 -21.86
CA LYS A 33 -22.80 -9.85 -22.76
C LYS A 33 -21.30 -9.83 -23.10
N GLY A 34 -20.68 -11.01 -23.10
CA GLY A 34 -19.24 -11.27 -22.93
C GLY A 34 -18.20 -10.67 -23.90
N GLU A 35 -18.54 -9.72 -24.77
CA GLU A 35 -17.55 -8.90 -25.51
C GLU A 35 -17.32 -7.57 -24.76
N ASP A 36 -18.39 -6.91 -24.32
CA ASP A 36 -18.37 -5.68 -23.51
C ASP A 36 -17.81 -5.89 -22.07
N ALA A 37 -17.83 -7.14 -21.59
CA ALA A 37 -17.27 -7.50 -20.28
C ALA A 37 -15.74 -7.66 -20.28
N LEU A 38 -15.14 -8.03 -21.41
CA LEU A 38 -13.68 -8.15 -21.57
C LEU A 38 -13.03 -6.79 -21.79
N ASP A 39 -13.65 -5.91 -22.60
CA ASP A 39 -13.12 -4.55 -22.82
C ASP A 39 -13.09 -3.74 -21.51
N LYS A 40 -14.15 -3.83 -20.68
CA LYS A 40 -14.20 -3.19 -19.36
C LYS A 40 -13.21 -3.77 -18.34
N LEU A 41 -12.78 -5.02 -18.53
CA LEU A 41 -11.78 -5.67 -17.69
C LEU A 41 -10.40 -5.06 -17.93
N ASP A 42 -10.04 -4.91 -19.21
CA ASP A 42 -8.77 -4.33 -19.63
C ASP A 42 -8.68 -2.85 -19.22
N ASP A 43 -9.79 -2.11 -19.27
CA ASP A 43 -9.85 -0.72 -18.81
C ASP A 43 -9.53 -0.58 -17.31
N ALA A 44 -10.18 -1.37 -16.44
CA ALA A 44 -9.94 -1.30 -14.99
C ALA A 44 -8.50 -1.70 -14.62
N LEU A 45 -7.96 -2.74 -15.28
CA LEU A 45 -6.58 -3.15 -15.06
C LEU A 45 -5.59 -2.06 -15.49
N GLN A 46 -5.89 -1.34 -16.58
CA GLN A 46 -5.07 -0.23 -17.07
C GLN A 46 -5.11 0.98 -16.13
N GLU A 47 -6.26 1.26 -15.49
CA GLU A 47 -6.37 2.28 -14.44
C GLU A 47 -5.50 1.92 -13.22
N PHE A 48 -5.53 0.67 -12.76
CA PHE A 48 -4.66 0.24 -11.64
C PHE A 48 -3.18 0.18 -12.00
N LYS A 49 -2.84 -0.09 -13.26
CA LYS A 49 -1.45 0.11 -13.74
C LYS A 49 -1.01 1.56 -13.55
N THR A 50 -1.90 2.52 -13.80
CA THR A 50 -1.61 3.95 -13.55
C THR A 50 -1.40 4.21 -12.06
N VAL A 51 -2.13 3.55 -11.16
CA VAL A 51 -1.89 3.61 -9.71
C VAL A 51 -0.49 3.11 -9.34
N GLY A 52 -0.03 1.98 -9.89
CA GLY A 52 1.32 1.49 -9.64
C GLY A 52 2.42 2.44 -10.13
N LEU A 53 2.22 3.09 -11.29
CA LEU A 53 3.16 4.09 -11.80
C LEU A 53 3.17 5.37 -10.95
N LEU A 54 2.00 5.87 -10.54
CA LEU A 54 1.88 7.04 -9.66
C LEU A 54 2.47 6.77 -8.28
N HIS A 55 2.36 5.53 -7.77
CA HIS A 55 3.05 5.12 -6.55
C HIS A 55 4.55 5.39 -6.66
N ASN A 56 5.20 4.90 -7.72
CA ASN A 56 6.64 5.09 -7.94
C ASN A 56 7.02 6.58 -8.09
N GLU A 57 6.20 7.35 -8.79
CA GLU A 57 6.38 8.80 -8.94
C GLU A 57 6.36 9.52 -7.59
N ILE A 58 5.40 9.18 -6.72
CA ILE A 58 5.33 9.75 -5.37
C ILE A 58 6.55 9.34 -4.54
N MET A 59 7.02 8.10 -4.67
CA MET A 59 8.22 7.64 -3.97
C MET A 59 9.47 8.43 -4.38
N ASP A 60 9.61 8.76 -5.67
CA ASP A 60 10.70 9.61 -6.15
C ASP A 60 10.60 11.05 -5.62
N GLU A 61 9.40 11.62 -5.57
CA GLU A 61 9.18 12.96 -5.01
C GLU A 61 9.47 13.02 -3.50
N VAL A 62 9.06 12.00 -2.75
CA VAL A 62 9.37 11.88 -1.32
C VAL A 62 10.88 11.71 -1.10
N LEU A 63 11.53 10.90 -1.90
CA LEU A 63 12.99 10.74 -1.87
C LEU A 63 13.71 12.06 -2.16
N ASP A 64 13.25 12.81 -3.15
CA ASP A 64 13.80 14.13 -3.48
C ASP A 64 13.54 15.16 -2.38
N ASP A 65 12.39 15.10 -1.70
CA ASP A 65 12.14 15.92 -0.52
C ASP A 65 13.15 15.65 0.60
N PHE A 66 13.48 14.37 0.87
CA PHE A 66 14.51 14.01 1.86
C PHE A 66 15.90 14.51 1.45
N ARG A 67 16.28 14.36 0.18
CA ARG A 67 17.58 14.82 -0.34
C ARG A 67 17.76 16.33 -0.25
N ASN A 68 16.68 17.08 -0.43
CA ASN A 68 16.67 18.53 -0.40
C ASN A 68 16.39 19.10 1.00
N HIS A 69 16.24 18.23 2.02
CA HIS A 69 16.06 18.68 3.39
C HIS A 69 17.42 19.13 3.99
N ASP A 70 17.59 20.44 4.15
CA ASP A 70 18.83 21.04 4.70
C ASP A 70 19.00 20.84 6.22
N GLY A 71 18.01 20.24 6.90
CA GLY A 71 18.01 20.01 8.35
C GLY A 71 18.49 18.61 8.74
N GLN A 72 19.10 18.48 9.92
CA GLN A 72 19.19 17.18 10.58
C GLN A 72 17.92 16.97 11.41
N PHE A 73 17.34 15.80 11.30
CA PHE A 73 16.25 15.40 12.18
C PHE A 73 16.80 15.14 13.59
N GLU A 74 16.15 15.72 14.60
CA GLU A 74 16.57 15.58 16.00
C GLU A 74 16.36 14.15 16.53
N ASP A 75 15.32 13.47 16.05
CA ASP A 75 14.94 12.11 16.41
C ASP A 75 14.14 11.41 15.30
N LYS A 76 13.74 10.15 15.55
CA LYS A 76 12.93 9.35 14.62
C LYS A 76 11.54 9.93 14.38
N GLU A 77 10.94 10.61 15.36
CA GLU A 77 9.61 11.19 15.18
C GLU A 77 9.66 12.37 14.21
N GLY A 78 10.70 13.21 14.27
CA GLY A 78 10.93 14.27 13.30
C GLY A 78 11.03 13.77 11.85
N TYR A 79 11.66 12.60 11.63
CA TYR A 79 11.68 11.95 10.31
C TYR A 79 10.27 11.57 9.85
N PHE A 80 9.49 10.92 10.71
CA PHE A 80 8.16 10.45 10.31
C PHE A 80 7.15 11.59 10.16
N ASP A 81 7.29 12.67 10.91
CA ASP A 81 6.48 13.89 10.73
C ASP A 81 6.80 14.53 9.37
N PHE A 82 8.08 14.63 9.00
CA PHE A 82 8.47 15.12 7.67
C PHE A 82 7.99 14.20 6.54
N LEU A 83 8.09 12.88 6.74
CA LEU A 83 7.60 11.90 5.80
C LEU A 83 6.10 12.09 5.53
N GLU A 84 5.29 12.26 6.59
CA GLU A 84 3.85 12.48 6.48
C GLU A 84 3.55 13.77 5.67
N GLU A 85 4.23 14.87 5.98
CA GLU A 85 4.06 16.14 5.25
C GLU A 85 4.48 16.04 3.78
N SER A 86 5.56 15.32 3.49
CA SER A 86 6.03 15.05 2.13
C SER A 86 5.01 14.23 1.35
N LEU A 87 4.55 13.11 1.91
CA LEU A 87 3.51 12.26 1.32
C LEU A 87 2.24 13.06 1.04
N VAL A 88 1.72 13.80 2.02
CA VAL A 88 0.49 14.58 1.86
C VAL A 88 0.63 15.62 0.75
N ARG A 89 1.76 16.34 0.69
CA ARG A 89 2.03 17.33 -0.35
C ARG A 89 2.06 16.69 -1.75
N ASN A 90 2.82 15.61 -1.90
CA ASN A 90 3.04 14.95 -3.19
C ASN A 90 1.76 14.25 -3.68
N LEU A 91 1.03 13.55 -2.79
CA LEU A 91 -0.29 12.97 -3.09
C LEU A 91 -1.31 14.03 -3.49
N SER A 92 -1.39 15.16 -2.78
CA SER A 92 -2.35 16.22 -3.07
C SER A 92 -2.15 16.90 -4.43
N SER A 93 -0.98 16.70 -5.06
CA SER A 93 -0.68 17.23 -6.39
C SER A 93 -1.17 16.33 -7.53
N LYS A 94 -1.57 15.08 -7.23
CA LYS A 94 -1.89 14.08 -8.27
C LYS A 94 -3.29 14.25 -8.82
N ASP A 95 -3.41 14.17 -10.14
CA ASP A 95 -4.68 14.25 -10.87
C ASP A 95 -5.72 13.26 -10.35
N LEU A 96 -5.29 12.04 -10.00
CA LEU A 96 -6.14 11.00 -9.41
C LEU A 96 -6.82 11.45 -8.11
N LEU A 97 -6.22 12.38 -7.37
CA LEU A 97 -6.66 12.83 -6.05
C LEU A 97 -7.22 14.26 -6.04
N GLN A 98 -7.32 14.95 -7.18
CA GLN A 98 -7.78 16.35 -7.26
C GLN A 98 -9.19 16.58 -6.68
N GLY A 99 -10.03 15.54 -6.61
CA GLY A 99 -11.36 15.60 -6.00
C GLY A 99 -11.38 15.49 -4.48
N MET A 100 -10.28 15.03 -3.86
CA MET A 100 -10.17 14.86 -2.41
C MET A 100 -9.67 16.13 -1.74
N LYS A 101 -10.16 16.40 -0.53
CA LYS A 101 -9.59 17.48 0.28
C LYS A 101 -8.25 17.03 0.84
N VAL A 102 -7.32 17.98 0.98
CA VAL A 102 -5.99 17.74 1.56
C VAL A 102 -6.11 17.14 2.97
N GLU A 103 -7.12 17.54 3.75
CA GLU A 103 -7.38 16.99 5.08
C GLU A 103 -7.82 15.52 5.04
N ASP A 104 -8.55 15.10 4.00
CA ASP A 104 -8.95 13.70 3.82
C ASP A 104 -7.73 12.86 3.43
N ILE A 105 -6.91 13.35 2.48
CA ILE A 105 -5.64 12.70 2.11
C ILE A 105 -4.75 12.56 3.34
N ARG A 106 -4.57 13.63 4.11
CA ARG A 106 -3.81 13.61 5.37
C ARG A 106 -4.35 12.58 6.33
N SER A 107 -5.65 12.55 6.59
CA SER A 107 -6.26 11.56 7.48
C SER A 107 -5.96 10.14 7.06
N HIS A 108 -5.99 9.84 5.75
CA HIS A 108 -5.65 8.51 5.23
C HIS A 108 -4.16 8.19 5.41
N VAL A 109 -3.27 9.14 5.08
CA VAL A 109 -1.82 8.97 5.30
C VAL A 109 -1.54 8.74 6.78
N SER A 110 -2.01 9.60 7.68
CA SER A 110 -1.78 9.45 9.13
C SER A 110 -2.30 8.10 9.65
N GLN A 111 -3.46 7.64 9.15
CA GLN A 111 -4.02 6.35 9.54
C GLN A 111 -3.15 5.18 9.08
N GLU A 112 -2.61 5.22 7.86
CA GLU A 112 -1.70 4.19 7.34
C GLU A 112 -0.39 4.17 8.13
N LEU A 113 0.23 5.33 8.33
CA LEU A 113 1.46 5.44 9.12
C LEU A 113 1.24 4.96 10.56
N ALA A 114 0.11 5.28 11.19
CA ALA A 114 -0.21 4.81 12.53
C ALA A 114 -0.37 3.28 12.60
N GLN A 115 -0.95 2.65 11.56
CA GLN A 115 -1.05 1.19 11.47
C GLN A 115 0.34 0.55 11.40
N LEU A 116 1.22 1.07 10.54
CA LEU A 116 2.60 0.59 10.41
C LEU A 116 3.39 0.79 11.70
N ARG A 117 3.31 1.97 12.33
CA ARG A 117 3.95 2.24 13.63
C ARG A 117 3.44 1.29 14.71
N SER A 118 2.14 0.99 14.75
CA SER A 118 1.56 0.02 15.68
C SER A 118 2.07 -1.41 15.43
N PHE A 119 2.23 -1.78 14.15
CA PHE A 119 2.71 -3.09 13.75
C PHE A 119 4.20 -3.28 14.08
N TYR A 120 5.04 -2.28 13.75
CA TYR A 120 6.49 -2.33 13.96
C TYR A 120 6.92 -2.01 15.39
N GLY A 121 6.30 -1.02 16.04
CA GLY A 121 6.71 -0.52 17.36
C GLY A 121 6.64 -1.55 18.49
N ASN A 122 5.96 -2.68 18.28
CA ASN A 122 5.83 -3.76 19.25
C ASN A 122 6.77 -4.95 19.00
N LYS A 123 7.62 -4.92 17.96
CA LYS A 123 8.35 -6.12 17.50
C LYS A 123 9.86 -5.89 17.41
N PRO A 124 10.68 -6.79 17.96
CA PRO A 124 12.12 -6.77 17.70
C PRO A 124 12.37 -7.08 16.22
N ARG A 125 13.34 -6.40 15.59
CA ARG A 125 13.69 -6.52 14.14
C ARG A 125 13.71 -7.96 13.60
N LYS A 126 14.27 -8.91 14.36
CA LYS A 126 14.34 -10.34 13.99
C LYS A 126 12.98 -11.04 13.85
N ALA A 127 11.91 -10.48 14.43
CA ALA A 127 10.55 -11.01 14.30
C ALA A 127 9.87 -10.55 13.00
N LEU A 128 10.30 -9.42 12.42
CA LEU A 128 9.72 -8.83 11.21
C LEU A 128 10.10 -9.57 9.92
N ASP A 129 11.12 -10.41 9.98
CA ASP A 129 11.65 -11.20 8.87
C ASP A 129 11.18 -12.67 8.94
N THR A 130 10.21 -12.97 9.81
CA THR A 130 9.65 -14.33 9.97
C THR A 130 8.32 -14.48 9.23
N ASP A 131 8.11 -15.64 8.60
CA ASP A 131 6.90 -16.00 7.82
C ASP A 131 5.57 -15.81 8.57
N THR A 132 5.61 -15.82 9.91
CA THR A 132 4.43 -15.89 10.76
C THR A 132 3.87 -14.56 11.21
N ASP A 133 4.58 -13.44 11.00
CA ASP A 133 4.16 -12.15 11.55
C ASP A 133 4.59 -10.96 10.67
N ASN A 134 3.95 -10.84 9.51
CA ASN A 134 4.24 -9.80 8.51
C ASN A 134 3.09 -8.80 8.32
N TYR A 135 3.42 -7.60 7.84
CA TYR A 135 2.46 -6.49 7.73
C TYR A 135 1.30 -6.79 6.77
N PHE A 136 1.55 -7.59 5.74
CA PHE A 136 0.52 -8.02 4.80
C PHE A 136 -0.56 -8.87 5.48
N GLN A 137 -0.17 -9.92 6.21
CA GLN A 137 -1.13 -10.76 6.94
C GLN A 137 -1.91 -9.96 7.99
N PHE A 138 -1.24 -9.04 8.68
CA PHE A 138 -1.90 -8.11 9.60
C PHE A 138 -2.97 -7.28 8.88
N THR A 139 -2.61 -6.63 7.77
CA THR A 139 -3.53 -5.82 6.97
C THR A 139 -4.73 -6.64 6.49
N VAL A 140 -4.50 -7.79 5.86
CA VAL A 140 -5.60 -8.66 5.39
C VAL A 140 -6.53 -9.07 6.55
N SER A 141 -5.98 -9.34 7.74
CA SER A 141 -6.78 -9.70 8.91
C SER A 141 -7.66 -8.56 9.46
N LEU A 142 -7.27 -7.30 9.26
CA LEU A 142 -8.11 -6.14 9.62
C LEU A 142 -9.41 -6.08 8.78
N TYR A 143 -9.40 -6.71 7.61
CA TYR A 143 -10.50 -6.69 6.65
C TYR A 143 -11.18 -8.08 6.46
N ASP A 144 -10.99 -9.03 7.38
CA ASP A 144 -11.59 -10.39 7.33
C ASP A 144 -13.14 -10.39 7.22
N GLY A 145 -13.80 -9.33 7.71
CA GLY A 145 -15.25 -9.15 7.57
C GLY A 145 -15.72 -8.43 6.30
N LEU A 146 -14.78 -7.94 5.48
CA LEU A 146 -15.04 -7.12 4.29
C LEU A 146 -14.55 -7.80 3.02
N LEU A 147 -13.47 -8.58 3.11
CA LEU A 147 -12.96 -9.40 2.02
C LEU A 147 -13.73 -10.71 1.96
N ASN A 148 -14.13 -11.13 0.75
CA ASN A 148 -14.71 -12.44 0.58
C ASN A 148 -13.63 -13.54 0.65
N PRO A 149 -13.98 -14.80 0.98
CA PRO A 149 -12.99 -15.86 1.16
C PRO A 149 -12.12 -16.13 -0.06
N GLN A 150 -12.64 -15.91 -1.27
CA GLN A 150 -11.90 -16.12 -2.51
C GLN A 150 -10.88 -15.00 -2.74
N GLN A 151 -11.22 -13.74 -2.46
CA GLN A 151 -10.27 -12.63 -2.46
C GLN A 151 -9.13 -12.89 -1.49
N MET A 152 -9.43 -13.30 -0.25
CA MET A 152 -8.40 -13.62 0.74
C MET A 152 -7.46 -14.73 0.26
N GLN A 153 -7.98 -15.78 -0.37
CA GLN A 153 -7.15 -16.83 -0.97
C GLN A 153 -6.22 -16.30 -2.05
N ILE A 154 -6.71 -15.41 -2.93
CA ILE A 154 -5.90 -14.79 -3.98
C ILE A 154 -4.84 -13.85 -3.36
N LEU A 155 -5.20 -13.07 -2.35
CA LEU A 155 -4.28 -12.20 -1.62
C LEU A 155 -3.15 -13.00 -0.95
N TYR A 156 -3.46 -14.14 -0.33
CA TYR A 156 -2.40 -15.02 0.20
C TYR A 156 -1.56 -15.68 -0.90
N GLN A 157 -2.11 -15.91 -2.10
CA GLN A 157 -1.30 -16.35 -3.25
C GLN A 157 -0.34 -15.24 -3.72
N ILE A 158 -0.78 -13.98 -3.76
CA ILE A 158 0.06 -12.81 -4.08
C ILE A 158 1.21 -12.71 -3.07
N GLU A 159 0.90 -12.79 -1.78
CA GLU A 159 1.91 -12.74 -0.71
C GLU A 159 2.91 -13.90 -0.82
N TYR A 160 2.42 -15.12 -1.08
CA TYR A 160 3.27 -16.28 -1.29
C TYR A 160 4.22 -16.11 -2.48
N ILE A 161 3.73 -15.57 -3.60
CA ILE A 161 4.55 -15.28 -4.80
C ILE A 161 5.67 -14.33 -4.43
N ILE A 162 5.35 -13.18 -3.82
CA ILE A 162 6.36 -12.17 -3.46
C ILE A 162 7.35 -12.77 -2.45
N HIS A 163 6.84 -13.58 -1.51
CA HIS A 163 7.65 -14.19 -0.48
C HIS A 163 8.62 -15.25 -1.00
N ASN A 164 8.30 -15.97 -2.07
CA ASN A 164 9.14 -17.07 -2.56
C ASN A 164 9.86 -16.74 -3.86
N ALA A 165 9.56 -15.61 -4.50
CA ALA A 165 10.19 -15.22 -5.74
C ALA A 165 11.71 -15.04 -5.59
N SER A 166 12.44 -15.57 -6.56
CA SER A 166 13.90 -15.49 -6.67
C SER A 166 14.38 -14.24 -7.42
N SER A 167 13.48 -13.53 -8.11
CA SER A 167 13.81 -12.35 -8.91
C SER A 167 12.60 -11.43 -9.11
N THR A 168 12.86 -10.17 -9.49
CA THR A 168 11.82 -9.18 -9.83
C THR A 168 10.97 -9.67 -10.99
N GLN A 169 11.60 -10.28 -12.01
CA GLN A 169 10.89 -10.81 -13.17
C GLN A 169 9.92 -11.95 -12.80
N GLU A 170 10.26 -12.76 -11.80
CA GLU A 170 9.37 -13.81 -11.29
C GLU A 170 8.15 -13.20 -10.59
N ILE A 171 8.32 -12.13 -9.80
CA ILE A 171 7.19 -11.38 -9.22
C ILE A 171 6.32 -10.82 -10.34
N ILE A 172 6.91 -10.06 -11.29
CA ILE A 172 6.16 -9.40 -12.37
C ILE A 172 5.31 -10.42 -13.13
N SER A 173 5.95 -11.46 -13.67
CA SER A 173 5.25 -12.46 -14.49
C SER A 173 4.19 -13.24 -13.71
N SER A 174 4.44 -13.54 -12.43
CA SER A 174 3.47 -14.27 -11.60
C SER A 174 2.26 -13.42 -11.20
N LEU A 175 2.46 -12.15 -10.88
CA LEU A 175 1.36 -11.22 -10.57
C LEU A 175 0.54 -10.87 -11.82
N GLU A 176 1.18 -10.72 -12.98
CA GLU A 176 0.48 -10.59 -14.27
C GLU A 176 -0.41 -11.80 -14.54
N MET A 177 0.08 -13.03 -14.30
CA MET A 177 -0.73 -14.25 -14.46
C MET A 177 -1.93 -14.30 -13.51
N ILE A 178 -1.82 -13.76 -12.29
CA ILE A 178 -2.95 -13.68 -11.35
C ILE A 178 -4.10 -12.87 -11.94
N ASN A 179 -3.81 -11.73 -12.57
CA ASN A 179 -4.84 -10.83 -13.12
C ASN A 179 -5.73 -11.51 -14.17
N TYR A 180 -5.18 -12.45 -14.95
CA TYR A 180 -5.91 -13.20 -15.97
C TYR A 180 -6.38 -14.60 -15.49
N SER A 181 -6.17 -14.94 -14.22
CA SER A 181 -6.55 -16.24 -13.68
C SER A 181 -8.07 -16.38 -13.58
N THR A 182 -8.59 -17.60 -13.79
CA THR A 182 -10.02 -17.89 -13.66
C THR A 182 -10.57 -17.57 -12.26
N GLN A 183 -9.72 -17.64 -11.22
CA GLN A 183 -10.09 -17.28 -9.85
C GLN A 183 -10.42 -15.79 -9.75
N VAL A 184 -9.55 -14.91 -10.24
CA VAL A 184 -9.81 -13.46 -10.25
C VAL A 184 -11.01 -13.12 -11.14
N GLN A 185 -11.10 -13.74 -12.32
CA GLN A 185 -12.20 -13.48 -13.27
C GLN A 185 -13.58 -13.88 -12.73
N SER A 186 -13.64 -14.82 -11.79
CA SER A 186 -14.89 -15.23 -11.13
C SER A 186 -15.33 -14.34 -9.97
N LEU A 187 -14.49 -13.40 -9.50
CA LEU A 187 -14.86 -12.42 -8.49
C LEU A 187 -15.84 -11.38 -9.06
N SER A 188 -16.59 -10.69 -8.19
CA SER A 188 -17.39 -9.53 -8.59
C SER A 188 -16.50 -8.39 -9.09
N HIS A 189 -17.05 -7.42 -9.83
CA HIS A 189 -16.28 -6.28 -10.33
C HIS A 189 -15.55 -5.55 -9.19
N ASP A 190 -16.27 -5.16 -8.15
CA ASP A 190 -15.74 -4.46 -6.98
C ASP A 190 -14.66 -5.29 -6.25
N ASP A 191 -14.88 -6.60 -6.16
CA ASP A 191 -13.93 -7.49 -5.49
C ASP A 191 -12.60 -7.62 -6.26
N ARG A 192 -12.63 -7.52 -7.59
CA ARG A 192 -11.42 -7.55 -8.43
C ARG A 192 -10.57 -6.30 -8.24
N LEU A 193 -11.16 -5.16 -7.91
CA LEU A 193 -10.43 -3.88 -7.79
C LEU A 193 -9.35 -3.95 -6.72
N VAL A 194 -9.62 -4.61 -5.59
CA VAL A 194 -8.63 -4.83 -4.52
C VAL A 194 -7.47 -5.70 -5.01
N ILE A 195 -7.76 -6.72 -5.83
CA ILE A 195 -6.72 -7.57 -6.42
C ILE A 195 -5.88 -6.80 -7.43
N TYR A 196 -6.50 -5.96 -8.27
CA TYR A 196 -5.79 -5.13 -9.23
C TYR A 196 -4.92 -4.07 -8.56
N ALA A 197 -5.39 -3.45 -7.47
CA ALA A 197 -4.55 -2.60 -6.63
C ALA A 197 -3.31 -3.36 -6.13
N ALA A 198 -3.52 -4.55 -5.57
CA ALA A 198 -2.45 -5.38 -5.04
C ALA A 198 -1.42 -5.79 -6.10
N THR A 199 -1.86 -6.31 -7.25
CA THR A 199 -0.95 -6.79 -8.29
C THR A 199 -0.25 -5.66 -9.02
N SER A 200 -0.95 -4.59 -9.39
CA SER A 200 -0.34 -3.44 -10.10
C SER A 200 0.69 -2.72 -9.24
N VAL A 201 0.39 -2.48 -7.95
CA VAL A 201 1.39 -1.92 -7.03
C VAL A 201 2.54 -2.90 -6.80
N GLY A 202 2.26 -4.20 -6.61
CA GLY A 202 3.32 -5.19 -6.41
C GLY A 202 4.30 -5.30 -7.58
N ILE A 203 3.80 -5.21 -8.81
CA ILE A 203 4.62 -5.20 -10.04
C ILE A 203 5.52 -3.96 -10.06
N GLU A 204 4.93 -2.77 -9.94
CA GLU A 204 5.67 -1.50 -10.07
C GLU A 204 6.61 -1.26 -8.88
N SER A 205 6.23 -1.70 -7.68
CA SER A 205 7.06 -1.66 -6.47
C SER A 205 8.31 -2.55 -6.60
N ALA A 206 8.16 -3.76 -7.15
CA ALA A 206 9.30 -4.65 -7.35
C ALA A 206 10.34 -4.05 -8.33
N ILE A 207 9.87 -3.39 -9.39
CA ILE A 207 10.72 -2.64 -10.33
C ILE A 207 11.38 -1.45 -9.62
N TYR A 208 10.60 -0.68 -8.85
CA TYR A 208 11.08 0.52 -8.17
C TYR A 208 12.22 0.22 -7.21
N TRP A 209 12.00 -0.71 -6.30
CA TRP A 209 12.95 -0.98 -5.22
C TRP A 209 14.23 -1.65 -5.72
N GLU A 210 14.16 -2.48 -6.75
CA GLU A 210 15.35 -3.04 -7.41
C GLU A 210 16.26 -1.92 -7.95
N ALA A 211 15.67 -0.84 -8.47
CA ALA A 211 16.42 0.27 -9.06
C ALA A 211 16.82 1.37 -8.07
N ASN A 212 15.99 1.64 -7.04
CA ASN A 212 16.08 2.89 -6.27
C ASN A 212 16.47 2.74 -4.80
N PHE A 213 16.56 1.51 -4.27
CA PHE A 213 16.84 1.31 -2.85
C PHE A 213 18.11 2.05 -2.36
N GLN A 214 19.20 2.04 -3.12
CA GLN A 214 20.43 2.72 -2.70
C GLN A 214 20.25 4.23 -2.53
N TYR A 215 19.42 4.84 -3.38
CA TYR A 215 19.15 6.27 -3.28
C TYR A 215 18.45 6.63 -1.97
N TRP A 216 17.55 5.76 -1.50
CA TRP A 216 16.90 5.89 -0.20
C TRP A 216 17.91 5.78 0.95
N VAL A 217 18.84 4.84 0.86
CA VAL A 217 19.93 4.71 1.85
C VAL A 217 20.78 5.98 1.88
N ASP A 218 21.20 6.49 0.71
CA ASP A 218 22.04 7.68 0.63
C ASP A 218 21.33 8.92 1.20
N ALA A 219 20.03 9.07 0.92
CA ALA A 219 19.23 10.19 1.40
C ALA A 219 19.02 10.17 2.92
N LEU A 220 18.74 8.99 3.50
CA LEU A 220 18.37 8.87 4.91
C LEU A 220 19.57 8.62 5.84
N ALA A 221 20.61 7.95 5.35
CA ALA A 221 21.82 7.65 6.13
C ALA A 221 22.88 8.77 6.09
N HIS A 222 22.59 9.92 5.45
CA HIS A 222 23.47 11.10 5.41
C HIS A 222 24.90 10.81 4.92
N GLY A 223 25.07 9.84 4.01
CA GLY A 223 26.36 9.53 3.39
C GLY A 223 27.32 8.64 4.21
N ASP A 224 26.93 8.14 5.38
CA ASP A 224 27.79 7.27 6.22
C ASP A 224 27.96 5.83 5.67
N SER A 225 27.25 5.45 4.60
CA SER A 225 27.13 4.07 4.11
C SER A 225 27.77 3.79 2.73
N GLY A 226 28.29 4.82 2.04
CA GLY A 226 28.48 4.80 0.58
C GLY A 226 29.56 3.89 -0.03
N THR A 227 30.43 3.23 0.74
CA THR A 227 31.55 2.44 0.15
C THR A 227 31.67 0.97 0.55
N GLU A 228 31.12 0.53 1.68
CA GLU A 228 31.17 -0.90 2.06
C GLU A 228 29.97 -1.70 1.54
N PHE A 229 28.83 -1.04 1.32
CA PHE A 229 27.57 -1.67 0.94
C PHE A 229 27.57 -2.31 -0.45
N PHE A 230 28.22 -1.68 -1.44
CA PHE A 230 28.29 -2.19 -2.81
C PHE A 230 29.13 -3.46 -2.94
N LYS A 231 30.09 -3.69 -2.04
CA LYS A 231 30.87 -4.93 -2.02
C LYS A 231 30.04 -6.13 -1.57
N THR A 232 28.97 -5.92 -0.80
CA THR A 232 28.07 -6.99 -0.33
C THR A 232 26.92 -7.30 -1.30
N LEU A 233 26.53 -6.36 -2.17
CA LEU A 233 25.52 -6.59 -3.21
C LEU A 233 26.02 -7.45 -4.38
N ASP A 234 27.33 -7.54 -4.59
CA ASP A 234 27.98 -8.29 -5.68
C ASP A 234 27.79 -9.83 -5.59
N GLY A 235 26.86 -10.29 -4.74
CA GLY A 235 26.50 -11.69 -4.57
C GLY A 235 25.17 -11.97 -3.85
N ALA A 236 24.58 -10.99 -3.15
CA ALA A 236 23.25 -11.08 -2.56
C ALA A 236 22.26 -10.27 -3.42
N GLY A 237 21.30 -10.94 -4.08
CA GLY A 237 20.31 -10.29 -4.92
C GLY A 237 19.43 -9.30 -4.15
N PHE A 238 18.72 -8.40 -4.83
CA PHE A 238 17.83 -7.39 -4.27
C PHE A 238 16.93 -7.89 -3.11
N PHE A 239 16.42 -9.13 -3.21
CA PHE A 239 15.55 -9.75 -2.21
C PHE A 239 16.26 -10.18 -0.91
N ASP A 240 17.57 -10.44 -0.96
CA ASP A 240 18.40 -10.89 0.15
C ASP A 240 19.53 -9.89 0.48
N SER A 241 19.41 -8.66 -0.05
CA SER A 241 20.54 -7.78 -0.39
C SER A 241 21.39 -7.34 0.80
N VAL A 242 20.84 -7.28 2.03
CA VAL A 242 21.60 -7.09 3.27
C VAL A 242 20.82 -7.56 4.50
N GLN A 243 21.53 -7.95 5.59
CA GLN A 243 20.93 -8.42 6.85
C GLN A 243 19.91 -7.46 7.49
N TRP A 244 19.91 -6.20 7.08
CA TRP A 244 19.15 -5.13 7.71
C TRP A 244 18.08 -4.54 6.78
N PHE A 245 18.14 -4.76 5.46
CA PHE A 245 17.13 -4.29 4.51
C PHE A 245 16.59 -5.44 3.66
N SER A 246 15.28 -5.53 3.52
CA SER A 246 14.61 -6.55 2.72
C SER A 246 13.73 -5.89 1.65
N GLY A 247 14.17 -6.00 0.39
CA GLY A 247 13.36 -5.59 -0.77
C GLY A 247 12.05 -6.39 -0.87
N ARG A 248 12.05 -7.65 -0.43
CA ARG A 248 10.84 -8.47 -0.33
C ARG A 248 9.83 -7.90 0.65
N ARG A 249 10.31 -7.45 1.81
CA ARG A 249 9.48 -6.80 2.82
C ARG A 249 8.87 -5.51 2.28
N MET A 250 9.65 -4.72 1.53
CA MET A 250 9.17 -3.51 0.85
C MET A 250 7.98 -3.82 -0.06
N VAL A 251 8.16 -4.72 -1.03
CA VAL A 251 7.08 -5.07 -1.98
C VAL A 251 5.84 -5.59 -1.24
N ARG A 252 6.00 -6.39 -0.17
CA ARG A 252 4.87 -6.86 0.65
C ARG A 252 4.18 -5.75 1.40
N ALA A 253 4.92 -4.77 1.92
CA ALA A 253 4.36 -3.61 2.61
C ALA A 253 3.54 -2.75 1.64
N ASP A 254 4.06 -2.49 0.44
CA ASP A 254 3.42 -1.68 -0.59
C ASP A 254 2.11 -2.33 -1.04
N VAL A 255 2.13 -3.65 -1.29
CA VAL A 255 0.93 -4.43 -1.63
C VAL A 255 -0.08 -4.43 -0.47
N ALA A 256 0.39 -4.55 0.78
CA ALA A 256 -0.49 -4.47 1.94
C ALA A 256 -1.19 -3.10 2.04
N GLY A 257 -0.42 -2.01 1.91
CA GLY A 257 -0.94 -0.66 1.86
C GLY A 257 -1.95 -0.47 0.72
N ALA A 258 -1.67 -1.00 -0.47
CA ALA A 258 -2.59 -0.99 -1.60
C ALA A 258 -3.91 -1.70 -1.29
N VAL A 259 -3.85 -2.87 -0.66
CA VAL A 259 -5.04 -3.65 -0.27
C VAL A 259 -5.86 -2.89 0.78
N GLY A 260 -5.24 -2.45 1.87
CA GLY A 260 -5.96 -1.76 2.95
C GLY A 260 -6.54 -0.43 2.50
N GLY A 261 -5.77 0.29 1.69
CA GLY A 261 -6.19 1.52 1.03
C GLY A 261 -7.37 1.30 0.07
N ALA A 262 -7.29 0.30 -0.82
CA ALA A 262 -8.35 0.03 -1.80
C ALA A 262 -9.66 -0.41 -1.13
N VAL A 263 -9.60 -1.28 -0.11
CA VAL A 263 -10.78 -1.72 0.65
C VAL A 263 -11.43 -0.52 1.36
N THR A 264 -10.64 0.28 2.06
CA THR A 264 -11.14 1.48 2.76
C THR A 264 -11.71 2.50 1.77
N GLY A 265 -11.02 2.71 0.65
CA GLY A 265 -11.44 3.62 -0.41
C GLY A 265 -12.75 3.21 -1.06
N CYS A 266 -12.95 1.92 -1.36
CA CYS A 266 -14.22 1.39 -1.85
C CYS A 266 -15.38 1.66 -0.89
N MET A 267 -15.16 1.46 0.41
CA MET A 267 -16.18 1.76 1.43
C MET A 267 -16.51 3.25 1.51
N ALA A 268 -15.51 4.10 1.29
CA ALA A 268 -15.63 5.54 1.38
C ALA A 268 -15.97 6.23 0.05
N GLY A 269 -16.26 5.48 -1.02
CA GLY A 269 -16.23 5.85 -2.45
C GLY A 269 -16.89 7.15 -2.92
N ALA A 270 -17.52 7.93 -2.04
CA ALA A 270 -17.95 9.30 -2.27
C ALA A 270 -16.83 10.37 -2.15
N LEU A 271 -15.67 10.05 -1.58
CA LEU A 271 -14.65 11.07 -1.22
C LEU A 271 -13.90 11.70 -2.41
N VAL A 272 -13.76 11.00 -3.53
CA VAL A 272 -13.10 11.50 -4.75
C VAL A 272 -14.08 12.15 -5.75
N GLY A 273 -15.33 12.40 -5.34
CA GLY A 273 -16.35 13.03 -6.18
C GLY A 273 -16.98 12.11 -7.24
N GLY A 274 -16.58 10.83 -7.29
CA GLY A 274 -17.22 9.79 -8.09
C GLY A 274 -18.32 9.04 -7.31
N ALA A 275 -19.23 8.39 -8.04
CA ALA A 275 -20.11 7.37 -7.46
C ALA A 275 -19.52 5.99 -7.78
N GLY A 276 -19.05 5.25 -6.76
CA GLY A 276 -18.66 3.84 -6.92
C GLY A 276 -17.38 3.44 -6.19
N CYS A 277 -17.15 2.12 -6.13
CA CYS A 277 -15.99 1.48 -5.50
C CYS A 277 -14.68 1.85 -6.22
N LEU A 278 -14.70 1.92 -7.57
CA LEU A 278 -13.50 2.11 -8.41
C LEU A 278 -12.70 3.39 -8.12
N PRO A 279 -13.27 4.61 -8.18
CA PRO A 279 -12.51 5.81 -7.85
C PRO A 279 -11.92 5.79 -6.43
N GLY A 280 -12.69 5.24 -5.46
CA GLY A 280 -12.22 5.05 -4.09
C GLY A 280 -11.08 4.05 -3.99
N ALA A 281 -11.16 2.92 -4.68
CA ALA A 281 -10.12 1.89 -4.69
C ALA A 281 -8.80 2.39 -5.27
N LEU A 282 -8.86 3.15 -6.38
CA LEU A 282 -7.68 3.73 -7.02
C LEU A 282 -6.98 4.72 -6.08
N ALA A 283 -7.75 5.68 -5.53
CA ALA A 283 -7.22 6.71 -4.64
C ALA A 283 -6.71 6.14 -3.32
N GLY A 284 -7.52 5.30 -2.68
CA GLY A 284 -7.17 4.64 -1.43
C GLY A 284 -5.96 3.72 -1.61
N GLY A 285 -5.94 2.93 -2.68
CA GLY A 285 -4.82 2.06 -3.04
C GLY A 285 -3.52 2.83 -3.23
N LEU A 286 -3.55 3.96 -3.93
CA LEU A 286 -2.38 4.83 -4.11
C LEU A 286 -1.88 5.38 -2.76
N ILE A 287 -2.77 5.98 -1.96
CA ILE A 287 -2.41 6.58 -0.67
C ILE A 287 -1.82 5.53 0.28
N GLY A 288 -2.48 4.38 0.39
CA GLY A 288 -2.05 3.29 1.25
C GLY A 288 -0.71 2.70 0.81
N ALA A 289 -0.53 2.44 -0.49
CA ALA A 289 0.72 1.92 -1.04
C ALA A 289 1.90 2.87 -0.79
N ALA A 290 1.76 4.15 -1.14
CA ALA A 290 2.84 5.13 -0.99
C ALA A 290 3.19 5.36 0.49
N GLY A 291 2.17 5.41 1.36
CA GLY A 291 2.36 5.52 2.80
C GLY A 291 3.11 4.33 3.38
N ALA A 292 2.70 3.10 3.01
CA ALA A 292 3.37 1.87 3.44
C ALA A 292 4.81 1.78 2.95
N SER A 293 5.04 2.11 1.68
CA SER A 293 6.34 2.05 1.05
C SER A 293 7.34 3.00 1.70
N ALA A 294 7.00 4.28 1.79
CA ALA A 294 7.93 5.27 2.32
C ALA A 294 8.20 5.07 3.82
N HIS A 295 7.18 4.67 4.59
CA HIS A 295 7.34 4.39 6.01
C HIS A 295 8.20 3.14 6.25
N ASP A 296 7.98 2.06 5.51
CA ASP A 296 8.75 0.84 5.70
C ASP A 296 10.22 1.05 5.32
N ALA A 297 10.49 1.78 4.23
CA ALA A 297 11.83 2.19 3.83
C ALA A 297 12.53 2.99 4.94
N ALA A 298 11.87 4.05 5.41
CA ALA A 298 12.39 4.91 6.47
C ALA A 298 12.64 4.10 7.75
N SER A 299 11.71 3.23 8.13
CA SER A 299 11.85 2.38 9.33
C SER A 299 13.05 1.45 9.24
N GLN A 300 13.22 0.72 8.13
CA GLN A 300 14.33 -0.22 7.98
C GLN A 300 15.70 0.47 8.03
N ILE A 301 15.81 1.65 7.41
CA ILE A 301 17.04 2.44 7.37
C ILE A 301 17.31 3.09 8.72
N LEU A 302 16.33 3.78 9.31
CA LEU A 302 16.50 4.46 10.60
C LEU A 302 16.76 3.48 11.75
N GLU A 303 16.17 2.28 11.74
CA GLU A 303 16.49 1.22 12.72
C GLU A 303 17.91 0.67 12.59
N HIS A 304 18.55 0.81 11.42
CA HIS A 304 19.93 0.40 11.23
C HIS A 304 20.92 1.47 11.72
N HIS A 305 20.62 2.74 11.45
CA HIS A 305 21.52 3.86 11.71
C HIS A 305 21.32 4.55 13.07
N PHE A 306 20.16 4.37 13.73
CA PHE A 306 19.82 4.94 15.05
C PHE A 306 19.35 3.86 16.03
#